data_AF-A0A8T1H0Y2-F1
#
_entry.id   AF-A0A8T1H0Y2-F1
#
_cell.length_a   1.000
_cell.length_b   1.000
_cell.length_c   1.000
_cell.angle_alpha   90.00
_cell.angle_beta   90.00
_cell.angle_gamma   90.00
#
_symmetry.space_group_name_H-M   'P 1'
#
loop_
_entity.id
_entity.type
_entity.pdbx_description
1 polymer ?
#
loop_
_entity_poly.entity_id
_entity_poly.type
_entity_poly.pdbx_seq_one_letter_code
_entity_poly.pdbx_strand_id
1 'polypeptide(L)'
;MSLGGFRFKKLLAFNSDKLVYSIDREEKDIYGKMKQNIAGGPSIIFNRYAKRNETKIRRGKLVKKIIGYDANALYLWTLGNYMPCGRLTTIESYPDIVEVIKNDKYLAFLSVIFELQIT
;
A
#
# COMPACT_ATOMS: atom_id res chain seq x y z
N MET A 1 -8.91 -38.30 -11.33
CA MET A 1 -8.47 -36.92 -10.97
C MET A 1 -8.14 -36.19 -12.26
N SER A 2 -8.67 -34.98 -12.49
CA SER A 2 -8.34 -34.21 -13.69
C SER A 2 -6.90 -33.69 -13.63
N LEU A 3 -6.31 -33.38 -14.80
CA LEU A 3 -4.96 -32.79 -14.87
C LEU A 3 -4.87 -31.49 -14.05
N GLY A 4 -5.94 -30.69 -14.05
CA GLY A 4 -6.05 -29.50 -13.20
C GLY A 4 -6.01 -29.82 -11.70
N GLY A 5 -6.75 -30.84 -11.26
CA GLY A 5 -6.75 -31.28 -9.86
C GLY A 5 -5.39 -31.82 -9.41
N PHE A 6 -4.68 -32.55 -10.28
CA PHE A 6 -3.33 -33.04 -9.98
C PHE A 6 -2.32 -31.89 -9.83
N ARG A 7 -2.35 -30.90 -10.74
CA ARG A 7 -1.49 -29.71 -10.68
C ARG A 7 -1.73 -28.90 -9.41
N PHE A 8 -2.99 -28.68 -9.06
CA PHE A 8 -3.37 -27.98 -7.83
C PHE A 8 -2.85 -28.70 -6.58
N LYS A 9 -3.00 -30.03 -6.52
CA LYS A 9 -2.47 -30.84 -5.40
C LYS A 9 -0.95 -30.75 -5.27
N LYS A 10 -0.22 -30.74 -6.39
CA LYS A 10 1.25 -30.55 -6.39
C LYS A 10 1.67 -29.16 -5.95
N LEU A 11 0.91 -28.13 -6.33
CA LEU A 11 1.14 -26.74 -5.89
C LEU A 11 0.92 -26.60 -4.37
N LEU A 12 -0.14 -27.20 -3.82
CA LEU A 12 -0.38 -27.22 -2.38
C LEU A 12 0.75 -27.95 -1.63
N ALA A 13 1.19 -29.11 -2.14
CA ALA A 13 2.29 -29.85 -1.53
C ALA A 13 3.61 -29.04 -1.54
N PHE A 14 3.91 -28.35 -2.64
CA PHE A 14 5.13 -27.53 -2.78
C PHE A 14 5.14 -26.27 -1.89
N ASN A 15 3.97 -25.78 -1.48
CA ASN A 15 3.85 -24.64 -0.58
C ASN A 15 3.44 -25.04 0.84
N SER A 16 3.45 -26.34 1.17
CA SER A 16 2.95 -26.83 2.47
C SER A 16 3.77 -26.32 3.67
N ASP A 17 5.03 -25.95 3.42
CA ASP A 17 5.99 -25.37 4.36
C ASP A 17 6.16 -23.84 4.17
N LYS A 18 5.46 -23.23 3.21
CA LYS A 18 5.58 -21.80 2.88
C LYS A 18 4.39 -21.02 3.42
N LEU A 19 4.66 -19.80 3.89
CA LEU A 19 3.65 -18.85 4.39
C LEU A 19 2.81 -18.20 3.28
N VAL A 20 2.65 -18.87 2.14
CA VAL A 20 1.90 -18.36 0.98
C VAL A 20 0.51 -18.97 1.00
N TYR A 21 -0.44 -18.23 1.56
CA TYR A 21 -1.85 -18.62 1.62
C TYR A 21 -2.57 -18.17 0.35
N SER A 22 -3.33 -19.07 -0.27
CA SER A 22 -4.24 -18.70 -1.34
C SER A 22 -5.50 -18.07 -0.76
N ILE A 23 -5.90 -16.91 -1.30
CA ILE A 23 -7.20 -16.31 -0.98
C ILE A 23 -8.31 -17.22 -1.47
N ASP A 24 -9.22 -17.61 -0.58
CA ASP A 24 -10.33 -18.52 -0.88
C ASP A 24 -11.71 -17.86 -0.67
N ARG A 25 -12.77 -18.67 -0.67
CA ARG A 25 -14.15 -18.20 -0.50
C ARG A 25 -14.41 -17.58 0.88
N GLU A 26 -13.71 -18.02 1.93
CA GLU A 26 -13.90 -17.49 3.28
C GLU A 26 -13.40 -16.05 3.38
N GLU A 27 -12.36 -15.73 2.62
CA GLU A 27 -11.72 -14.41 2.62
C GLU A 27 -12.28 -13.45 1.56
N LYS A 28 -13.33 -13.87 0.83
CA LYS A 28 -13.89 -13.12 -0.32
C LYS A 28 -14.26 -11.68 0.03
N ASP A 29 -14.88 -11.46 1.18
CA ASP A 29 -15.38 -10.14 1.58
C ASP A 29 -14.22 -9.20 1.92
N ILE A 30 -13.21 -9.70 2.65
CA ILE A 30 -12.02 -8.93 2.99
C ILE A 30 -11.19 -8.65 1.75
N TYR A 31 -11.06 -9.63 0.85
CA TYR A 31 -10.41 -9.45 -0.45
C TYR A 31 -11.11 -8.37 -1.29
N GLY A 32 -12.45 -8.35 -1.31
CA GLY A 32 -13.23 -7.32 -1.97
C GLY A 32 -12.91 -5.92 -1.44
N LYS A 33 -12.90 -5.76 -0.10
CA LYS A 33 -12.51 -4.50 0.55
C LYS A 33 -11.07 -4.11 0.25
N MET A 34 -10.12 -5.05 0.32
CA MET A 34 -8.72 -4.82 -0.01
C MET A 34 -8.59 -4.31 -1.46
N LYS A 35 -9.20 -5.00 -2.43
CA LYS A 35 -9.19 -4.61 -3.85
C LYS A 35 -9.73 -3.20 -4.09
N GLN A 36 -10.79 -2.81 -3.40
CA GLN A 36 -11.38 -1.47 -3.51
C GLN A 36 -10.47 -0.36 -2.98
N ASN A 37 -9.57 -0.69 -2.04
CA ASN A 37 -8.67 0.27 -1.40
C ASN A 37 -7.23 0.23 -1.96
N ILE A 38 -6.92 -0.68 -2.89
CA ILE A 38 -5.63 -0.67 -3.60
C ILE A 38 -5.61 0.55 -4.53
N ALA A 39 -4.71 1.48 -4.23
CA ALA A 39 -4.40 2.62 -5.09
C ALA A 39 -3.13 2.37 -5.91
N GLY A 40 -3.02 3.04 -7.05
CA GLY A 40 -1.80 3.08 -7.86
C GLY A 40 -0.75 4.04 -7.30
N GLY A 41 0.23 4.36 -8.13
CA GLY A 41 1.27 5.34 -7.77
C GLY A 41 0.68 6.73 -7.51
N PRO A 42 1.14 7.44 -6.45
CA PRO A 42 0.67 8.80 -6.19
C PRO A 42 1.14 9.75 -7.30
N SER A 43 0.24 10.64 -7.74
CA SER A 43 0.57 11.76 -8.62
C SER A 43 0.03 13.04 -7.99
N ILE A 44 0.93 13.87 -7.46
CA ILE A 44 0.59 15.11 -6.77
C ILE A 44 1.35 16.24 -7.44
N ILE A 45 0.61 17.24 -7.93
CA ILE A 45 1.16 18.44 -8.57
C ILE A 45 0.84 19.65 -7.69
N PHE A 46 1.83 20.20 -7.01
CA PHE A 46 1.66 21.40 -6.17
C PHE A 46 1.59 22.68 -6.99
N ASN A 47 2.35 22.77 -8.08
CA ASN A 47 2.34 23.90 -9.00
C ASN A 47 2.58 23.39 -10.42
N ARG A 48 1.71 23.78 -11.37
CA ARG A 48 1.87 23.39 -12.78
C ARG A 48 3.00 24.14 -13.48
N TYR A 49 3.43 25.27 -12.93
CA TYR A 49 4.47 26.11 -13.50
C TYR A 49 5.53 26.46 -12.46
N ALA A 50 6.78 26.15 -12.80
CA ALA A 50 7.95 26.59 -12.06
C ALA A 50 9.03 27.04 -13.06
N LYS A 51 9.53 28.26 -12.91
CA LYS A 51 10.62 28.80 -13.73
C LYS A 51 11.65 29.50 -12.87
N ARG A 52 12.92 29.26 -13.24
CA ARG A 52 14.08 29.86 -12.61
C ARG A 52 14.00 31.39 -12.67
N ASN A 53 14.27 32.03 -11.55
CA ASN A 53 14.24 33.48 -11.34
C ASN A 53 12.86 34.15 -11.51
N GLU A 54 11.78 33.40 -11.68
CA GLU A 54 10.42 33.94 -11.81
C GLU A 54 9.50 33.43 -10.71
N THR A 55 9.44 32.11 -10.52
CA THR A 55 8.57 31.51 -9.52
C THR A 55 9.08 31.80 -8.11
N LYS A 56 8.17 32.21 -7.22
CA LYS A 56 8.44 32.43 -5.80
C LYS A 56 8.10 31.19 -4.99
N ILE A 57 8.99 30.78 -4.09
CA ILE A 57 8.76 29.73 -3.08
C ILE A 57 8.45 30.34 -1.72
N ARG A 58 8.27 29.50 -0.69
CA ARG A 58 7.94 29.91 0.69
C ARG A 58 8.82 31.09 1.14
N ARG A 59 8.19 32.08 1.79
CA ARG A 59 8.80 33.36 2.20
C ARG A 59 9.27 34.25 1.04
N GLY A 60 8.68 34.12 -0.15
CA GLY A 60 8.90 35.02 -1.29
C GLY A 60 10.24 34.87 -2.01
N LYS A 61 11.04 33.85 -1.69
CA LYS A 61 12.36 33.62 -2.33
C LYS A 61 12.18 33.17 -3.77
N LEU A 62 13.06 33.61 -4.67
CA LEU A 62 13.03 33.18 -6.08
C LEU A 62 13.67 31.80 -6.25
N VAL A 63 13.05 30.96 -7.08
CA VAL A 63 13.63 29.67 -7.51
C VAL A 63 14.94 29.92 -8.26
N LYS A 64 16.01 29.20 -7.90
CA LYS A 64 17.32 29.30 -8.58
C LYS A 64 17.68 28.09 -9.43
N LYS A 65 17.14 26.92 -9.11
CA LYS A 65 17.35 25.67 -9.83
C LYS A 65 16.11 24.80 -9.68
N ILE A 66 15.79 24.04 -10.72
CA ILE A 66 14.75 23.01 -10.72
C ILE A 66 15.47 21.70 -10.94
N ILE A 67 15.18 20.70 -10.11
CA ILE A 67 15.82 19.38 -10.15
C ILE A 67 14.70 18.35 -10.13
N GLY A 68 14.74 17.40 -11.06
CA GLY A 68 13.90 16.21 -11.03
C GLY A 68 14.68 15.05 -10.43
N TYR A 69 14.03 14.27 -9.56
CA TYR A 69 14.53 13.00 -9.06
C TYR A 69 13.56 11.92 -9.49
N ASP A 70 14.10 10.77 -9.89
CA ASP A 70 13.33 9.58 -10.22
C ASP A 70 13.85 8.40 -9.40
N ALA A 71 12.95 7.51 -9.00
CA ALA A 71 13.27 6.35 -8.19
C ALA A 71 13.54 5.14 -9.09
N ASN A 72 14.76 4.60 -9.03
CA ASN A 72 15.12 3.39 -9.77
C ASN A 72 14.29 2.20 -9.30
N ALA A 73 13.42 1.69 -10.18
CA ALA A 73 12.67 0.45 -9.97
C ALA A 73 11.91 0.41 -8.62
N LEU A 74 11.19 1.48 -8.28
CA LEU A 74 10.50 1.65 -6.99
C LEU A 74 9.72 0.41 -6.53
N TYR A 75 8.88 -0.18 -7.38
CA TYR A 75 8.08 -1.36 -7.02
C TYR A 75 8.92 -2.61 -6.73
N LEU A 76 10.02 -2.81 -7.44
CA LEU A 76 10.92 -3.94 -7.20
C LEU A 76 11.65 -3.77 -5.87
N TRP A 77 12.07 -2.54 -5.57
CA TRP A 77 12.66 -2.25 -4.27
C TRP A 77 11.65 -2.46 -3.13
N THR A 78 10.40 -2.01 -3.28
CA THR A 78 9.37 -2.23 -2.24
C THR A 78 9.08 -3.70 -2.02
N LEU A 79 8.99 -4.52 -3.08
CA LEU A 79 8.83 -5.98 -2.98
C LEU A 79 9.95 -6.68 -2.20
N GLY A 80 11.15 -6.08 -2.10
CA GLY A 80 12.25 -6.59 -1.30
C GLY A 80 12.17 -6.29 0.21
N ASN A 81 11.19 -5.51 0.65
CA ASN A 81 10.96 -5.18 2.05
C ASN A 81 9.98 -6.17 2.71
N TYR A 82 9.74 -6.01 4.02
CA TYR A 82 8.72 -6.79 4.73
C TYR A 82 7.34 -6.57 4.12
N MET A 83 6.73 -7.66 3.65
CA MET A 83 5.40 -7.67 3.06
C MET A 83 4.42 -8.44 3.96
N PRO A 84 3.16 -7.97 4.09
CA PRO A 84 2.13 -8.72 4.79
C PRO A 84 1.88 -10.06 4.07
N CYS A 85 1.93 -11.15 4.82
CA CYS A 85 1.59 -12.50 4.36
C CYS A 85 0.78 -13.20 5.44
N GLY A 86 -0.03 -14.18 5.05
CA GLY A 86 -0.93 -14.87 5.98
C GLY A 86 -2.37 -14.84 5.51
N ARG A 87 -3.25 -15.35 6.38
CA ARG A 87 -4.71 -15.29 6.21
C ARG A 87 -5.22 -13.90 6.55
N LEU A 88 -6.20 -13.44 5.78
CA LEU A 88 -6.88 -12.18 6.02
C LEU A 88 -7.86 -12.32 7.19
N THR A 89 -7.72 -11.46 8.20
CA THR A 89 -8.58 -11.48 9.39
C THR A 89 -9.34 -10.17 9.55
N THR A 90 -10.57 -10.23 10.05
CA THR A 90 -11.34 -9.06 10.47
C THR A 90 -11.30 -8.95 11.98
N ILE A 91 -11.05 -7.74 12.49
CA ILE A 91 -11.10 -7.42 13.92
C ILE A 91 -12.12 -6.31 14.09
N GLU A 92 -12.99 -6.42 15.10
CA GLU A 92 -13.92 -5.33 15.43
C GLU A 92 -13.14 -4.13 15.98
N SER A 93 -13.64 -2.92 15.69
CA SER A 93 -13.00 -1.70 16.20
C SER A 93 -13.12 -1.64 17.73
N TYR A 94 -12.02 -1.32 18.41
CA TYR A 94 -11.97 -1.05 19.84
C TYR A 94 -11.30 0.32 20.09
N PRO A 95 -11.52 0.97 21.25
CA PRO A 95 -11.08 2.36 21.49
C PRO A 95 -9.60 2.63 21.18
N ASP A 96 -8.72 1.69 21.51
CA ASP A 96 -7.26 1.87 21.39
C ASP A 96 -6.69 1.39 20.04
N ILE A 97 -7.53 0.97 19.09
CA ILE A 97 -7.09 0.38 17.81
C ILE A 97 -6.18 1.32 17.02
N VAL A 98 -6.43 2.64 17.12
CA VAL A 98 -5.63 3.68 16.45
C VAL A 98 -4.21 3.72 17.01
N GLU A 99 -4.03 3.59 18.32
CA GLU A 99 -2.71 3.57 18.95
C GLU A 99 -1.94 2.30 18.60
N VAL A 100 -2.64 1.18 18.51
CA VAL A 100 -2.05 -0.10 18.10
C VAL A 100 -1.60 -0.07 16.64
N ILE A 101 -2.38 0.55 15.73
CA ILE A 101 -2.00 0.74 14.32
C ILE A 101 -0.76 1.64 14.20
N LYS A 102 -0.71 2.74 14.97
CA LYS A 102 0.44 3.66 14.98
C LYS A 102 1.76 3.00 15.40
N ASN A 103 1.70 1.88 16.12
CA ASN A 103 2.87 1.13 16.57
C ASN A 103 3.34 0.08 15.55
N ASP A 104 2.98 0.20 14.27
CA ASP A 104 3.39 -0.64 13.14
C ASP A 104 3.13 -2.16 13.32
N LYS A 105 2.23 -2.54 14.23
CA LYS A 105 1.91 -3.96 14.50
C LYS A 105 0.93 -4.56 13.49
N TYR A 106 0.15 -3.74 12.80
CA TYR A 106 -0.87 -4.20 11.85
C TYR A 106 -0.86 -3.36 10.58
N LEU A 107 -1.01 -4.05 9.45
CA LEU A 107 -1.48 -3.43 8.22
C LEU A 107 -3.00 -3.64 8.13
N ALA A 108 -3.77 -2.57 8.12
CA ALA A 108 -5.22 -2.63 8.12
C ALA A 108 -5.85 -1.55 7.21
N PHE A 109 -7.05 -1.83 6.72
CA PHE A 109 -7.90 -0.84 6.06
C PHE A 109 -8.89 -0.29 7.09
N LEU A 110 -8.93 1.03 7.25
CA LEU A 110 -9.78 1.70 8.22
C LEU A 110 -10.60 2.78 7.52
N SER A 111 -11.89 2.85 7.86
CA SER A 111 -12.77 3.95 7.43
C SER A 111 -12.85 4.98 8.55
N VAL A 112 -12.38 6.20 8.29
CA VAL A 112 -12.41 7.32 9.23
C VAL A 112 -12.77 8.60 8.50
N ILE A 113 -13.23 9.59 9.27
CA ILE A 113 -13.34 10.98 8.84
C ILE A 113 -12.08 11.71 9.32
N PHE A 114 -11.40 12.41 8.43
CA PHE A 114 -10.22 13.22 8.78
C PHE A 114 -10.29 14.60 8.13
N GLU A 115 -9.65 15.57 8.77
CA GLU A 115 -9.52 16.94 8.26
C GLU A 115 -8.03 17.23 8.04
N LEU A 116 -7.69 17.69 6.82
CA LEU A 116 -6.32 18.06 6.48
C LEU A 116 -6.05 19.50 6.90
N GLN A 117 -5.21 19.71 7.90
CA GLN A 117 -4.72 21.04 8.27
C GLN A 117 -3.57 21.48 7.34
N ILE A 118 -3.79 22.55 6.57
CA ILE A 118 -2.76 23.15 5.72
C ILE A 118 -2.27 24.44 6.42
N THR A 119 -1.02 24.41 6.91
CA THR A 119 -0.34 25.56 7.57
C THR A 119 0.51 26.39 6.61
#